data_AF-A0A2S6PMF7-F1
#
_entry.id   AF-A0A2S6PMF7-F1
#
_cell.length_a   1.000
_cell.length_b   1.000
_cell.length_c   1.000
_cell.angle_alpha   90.00
_cell.angle_beta   90.00
_cell.angle_gamma   90.00
#
_symmetry.space_group_name_H-M   'P 1'
#
loop_
_entity.id
_entity.type
_entity.pdbx_description
1 polymer ?
#
loop_
_entity_poly.entity_id
_entity_poly.type
_entity_poly.pdbx_seq_one_letter_code
_entity_poly.pdbx_strand_id
1 'polypeptide(L)'
;MNTLTGLIGHVPAPAAYAILAAAVLVESVLLLGAFIPTLTLLLAAGALARAGDLNLVLVIATATSAVVAGDAFGHRTGHLLGSRLRTGRLGRRIPAAAWQRAEALMARRGGQAVFLSRFVPVVRTLTPHLAGATRLPYRRIAPYSLLAAPLWAGAEATTGYVAATSLQHVITYGGPALAATAAVITATVLAGSKIRRRSRTRTADRASHTTAALHT
;
A
#
# COMPACT_ATOMS: atom_id res chain seq x y z
N MET A 1 23.24 -26.80 -28.33
CA MET A 1 22.58 -26.40 -27.06
C MET A 1 21.94 -25.00 -27.16
N ASN A 2 21.37 -24.58 -28.30
CA ASN A 2 20.89 -23.20 -28.51
C ASN A 2 19.44 -23.07 -29.07
N THR A 3 18.65 -24.15 -29.12
CA THR A 3 17.33 -24.10 -29.78
C THR A 3 16.13 -24.23 -28.83
N LEU A 4 16.32 -24.72 -27.60
CA LEU A 4 15.23 -24.84 -26.59
C LEU A 4 15.11 -23.61 -25.68
N THR A 5 16.20 -22.87 -25.45
CA THR A 5 16.19 -21.57 -24.74
C THR A 5 15.53 -20.45 -25.54
N GLY A 6 15.42 -20.59 -26.86
CA GLY A 6 14.76 -19.61 -27.74
C GLY A 6 13.23 -19.74 -27.81
N LEU A 7 12.65 -20.84 -27.31
CA LEU A 7 11.23 -21.18 -27.47
C LEU A 7 10.44 -21.21 -26.15
N ILE A 8 11.11 -21.06 -25.01
CA ILE A 8 10.47 -20.99 -23.68
C ILE A 8 10.40 -19.53 -23.26
N GLY A 9 9.19 -18.96 -23.40
CA GLY A 9 8.84 -17.57 -23.20
C GLY A 9 9.21 -17.00 -21.83
N HIS A 10 10.41 -16.44 -21.76
CA HIS A 10 10.79 -15.52 -20.71
C HIS A 10 10.27 -14.14 -21.11
N VAL A 11 9.55 -13.49 -20.20
CA VAL A 11 9.18 -12.08 -20.37
C VAL A 11 10.47 -11.33 -20.69
N PRO A 12 10.60 -10.68 -21.87
CA PRO A 12 11.83 -10.00 -22.22
C PRO A 12 12.14 -8.97 -21.14
N ALA A 13 13.39 -8.88 -20.67
CA ALA A 13 13.77 -8.04 -19.54
C ALA A 13 13.16 -6.61 -19.58
N PRO A 14 13.10 -5.91 -20.74
CA PRO A 14 12.40 -4.62 -20.84
C PRO A 14 10.91 -4.66 -20.47
N ALA A 15 10.20 -5.72 -20.85
CA ALA A 15 8.79 -5.89 -20.50
C ALA A 15 8.61 -6.15 -19.01
N ALA A 16 9.53 -6.87 -18.35
CA ALA A 16 9.50 -7.07 -16.90
C ALA A 16 9.66 -5.73 -16.15
N TYR A 17 10.58 -4.86 -16.59
CA TYR A 17 10.72 -3.51 -16.05
C TYR A 17 9.48 -2.65 -16.30
N ALA A 18 8.89 -2.72 -17.49
CA ALA A 18 7.68 -1.98 -17.83
C ALA A 18 6.48 -2.42 -16.98
N ILE A 19 6.30 -3.73 -16.79
CA ILE A 19 5.25 -4.29 -15.93
C ILE A 19 5.45 -3.86 -14.49
N LEU A 20 6.69 -3.93 -13.97
CA LEU A 20 7.02 -3.46 -12.63
C LEU A 20 6.68 -1.98 -12.46
N ALA A 21 7.12 -1.14 -13.39
CA ALA A 21 6.86 0.30 -13.37
C ALA A 21 5.35 0.58 -13.41
N ALA A 22 4.62 -0.06 -14.32
CA ALA A 22 3.18 0.10 -14.46
C ALA A 22 2.44 -0.33 -13.19
N ALA A 23 2.77 -1.50 -12.62
CA ALA A 23 2.13 -2.00 -11.42
C ALA A 23 2.35 -1.07 -10.22
N VAL A 24 3.59 -0.64 -10.00
CA VAL A 24 3.96 0.31 -8.93
C VAL A 24 3.24 1.65 -9.12
N LEU A 25 3.19 2.16 -10.35
CA LEU A 25 2.54 3.43 -10.67
C LEU A 25 1.03 3.35 -10.45
N VAL A 26 0.39 2.31 -11.00
CA VAL A 26 -1.06 2.08 -10.91
C VAL A 26 -1.48 1.96 -9.45
N GLU A 27 -0.75 1.19 -8.63
CA GLU A 27 -1.06 1.10 -7.21
C GLU A 27 -0.92 2.44 -6.48
N SER A 28 0.14 3.18 -6.78
CA SER A 28 0.41 4.48 -6.17
C SER A 28 -0.69 5.51 -6.51
N VAL A 29 -1.25 5.45 -7.73
CA VAL A 29 -2.28 6.38 -8.22
C VAL A 29 -3.69 5.98 -7.77
N LEU A 30 -4.05 4.70 -7.84
CA LEU A 30 -5.45 4.29 -7.67
C LEU A 30 -5.93 4.29 -6.21
N LEU A 31 -5.07 4.65 -5.23
CA LEU A 31 -5.36 4.48 -3.79
C LEU A 31 -5.73 3.03 -3.42
N LEU A 32 -5.50 2.08 -4.33
CA LEU A 32 -5.81 0.67 -4.24
C LEU A 32 -4.65 -0.09 -3.61
N GLY A 33 -4.03 0.46 -2.57
CA GLY A 33 -2.89 -0.13 -1.85
C GLY A 33 -3.18 -1.50 -1.20
N ALA A 34 -4.35 -2.08 -1.42
CA ALA A 34 -4.75 -3.42 -1.01
C ALA A 34 -4.99 -4.40 -2.18
N PHE A 35 -5.12 -3.94 -3.42
CA PHE A 35 -5.52 -4.79 -4.56
C PHE A 35 -4.34 -5.26 -5.43
N ILE A 36 -3.25 -4.49 -5.49
CA ILE A 36 -2.02 -4.90 -6.16
C ILE A 36 -0.97 -5.20 -5.08
N PRO A 37 -0.49 -6.44 -4.97
CA PRO A 37 0.58 -6.76 -4.04
C PRO A 37 1.91 -6.33 -4.66
N THR A 38 2.25 -5.03 -4.65
CA THR A 38 3.56 -4.59 -5.15
C THR A 38 4.73 -5.17 -4.35
N LEU A 39 4.52 -5.50 -3.07
CA LEU A 39 5.49 -6.24 -2.26
C LEU A 39 5.90 -7.56 -2.95
N THR A 40 4.95 -8.34 -3.48
CA THR A 40 5.30 -9.61 -4.14
C THR A 40 5.98 -9.39 -5.47
N LEU A 41 5.62 -8.35 -6.23
CA LEU A 41 6.30 -7.99 -7.48
C LEU A 41 7.76 -7.58 -7.27
N LEU A 42 8.05 -6.73 -6.28
CA LEU A 42 9.41 -6.29 -5.99
C LEU A 42 10.29 -7.42 -5.44
N LEU A 43 9.73 -8.27 -4.58
CA LEU A 43 10.40 -9.48 -4.11
C LEU A 43 10.72 -10.43 -5.28
N ALA A 44 9.76 -10.66 -6.18
CA ALA A 44 9.94 -11.49 -7.37
C ALA A 44 10.98 -10.88 -8.33
N ALA A 45 10.94 -9.56 -8.56
CA ALA A 45 11.92 -8.87 -9.39
C ALA A 45 13.34 -8.95 -8.79
N GLY A 46 13.46 -8.87 -7.46
CA GLY A 46 14.71 -9.12 -6.75
C GLY A 46 15.22 -10.55 -6.93
N ALA A 47 14.34 -11.54 -6.85
CA ALA A 47 14.69 -12.95 -7.06
C ALA A 47 15.11 -13.24 -8.51
N LEU A 48 14.42 -12.67 -9.50
CA LEU A 48 14.82 -12.73 -10.91
C LEU A 48 16.17 -12.04 -11.14
N ALA A 49 16.43 -10.94 -10.43
CA ALA A 49 17.74 -10.31 -10.49
C ALA A 49 18.86 -11.20 -9.92
N ARG A 50 18.56 -12.04 -8.93
CA ARG A 50 19.49 -13.04 -8.39
C ARG A 50 19.75 -14.19 -9.36
N ALA A 51 18.76 -14.56 -10.16
CA ALA A 51 18.87 -15.57 -11.21
C ALA A 51 19.67 -15.09 -12.43
N GLY A 52 19.89 -13.78 -12.56
CA GLY A 52 20.61 -13.16 -13.67
C GLY A 52 19.70 -12.63 -14.79
N ASP A 53 18.39 -12.81 -14.67
CA ASP A 53 17.41 -12.37 -15.67
C ASP A 53 17.19 -10.85 -15.65
N LEU A 54 17.40 -10.22 -14.49
CA LEU A 54 17.27 -8.78 -14.29
C LEU A 54 18.52 -8.20 -13.61
N ASN A 55 18.78 -6.92 -13.84
CA ASN A 55 19.73 -6.15 -13.05
C ASN A 55 19.03 -5.53 -11.83
N LEU A 56 19.55 -5.82 -10.62
CA LEU A 56 18.98 -5.35 -9.35
C LEU A 56 18.96 -3.82 -9.24
N VAL A 57 20.00 -3.13 -9.71
CA VAL A 57 20.08 -1.67 -9.69
C VAL A 57 19.00 -1.07 -10.59
N LEU A 58 18.78 -1.66 -11.78
CA LEU A 58 17.70 -1.23 -12.67
C LEU A 58 16.31 -1.52 -12.10
N VAL A 59 16.13 -2.62 -11.35
CA VAL A 59 14.86 -2.89 -10.64
C VAL A 59 14.58 -1.77 -9.64
N ILE A 60 15.56 -1.43 -8.80
CA ILE A 60 15.44 -0.38 -7.78
C ILE A 60 15.19 0.98 -8.45
N ALA A 61 15.95 1.33 -9.50
CA ALA A 61 15.80 2.58 -10.22
C ALA A 61 14.42 2.71 -10.89
N THR A 62 13.94 1.63 -11.51
CA THR A 62 12.63 1.56 -12.16
C THR A 62 11.50 1.76 -11.15
N ALA A 63 11.52 1.01 -10.05
CA ALA A 63 10.54 1.13 -8.99
C ALA A 63 10.58 2.52 -8.34
N THR A 64 11.77 3.06 -8.06
CA THR A 64 11.95 4.41 -7.52
C THR A 64 11.33 5.47 -8.43
N SER A 65 11.59 5.38 -9.74
CA SER A 65 11.07 6.33 -10.73
C SER A 65 9.54 6.26 -10.81
N ALA A 66 8.98 5.04 -10.85
CA ALA A 66 7.54 4.82 -10.87
C ALA A 66 6.86 5.36 -9.61
N VAL A 67 7.49 5.18 -8.45
CA VAL A 67 7.03 5.72 -7.17
C VAL A 67 7.00 7.25 -7.16
N VAL A 68 8.10 7.89 -7.53
CA VAL A 68 8.21 9.35 -7.50
C VAL A 68 7.21 9.97 -8.47
N ALA A 69 7.03 9.37 -9.65
CA ALA A 69 5.99 9.74 -10.59
C ALA A 69 4.60 9.56 -9.97
N GLY A 70 4.32 8.41 -9.35
CA GLY A 70 3.06 8.13 -8.65
C GLY A 70 2.75 9.13 -7.54
N ASP A 71 3.75 9.50 -6.71
CA ASP A 71 3.60 10.50 -5.66
C ASP A 71 3.30 11.88 -6.24
N ALA A 72 3.93 12.25 -7.37
CA ALA A 72 3.63 13.50 -8.08
C ALA A 72 2.20 13.52 -8.64
N PHE A 73 1.76 12.41 -9.25
CA PHE A 73 0.38 12.25 -9.72
C PHE A 73 -0.61 12.32 -8.56
N GLY A 74 -0.35 11.59 -7.48
CA GLY A 74 -1.20 11.57 -6.28
C GLY A 74 -1.29 12.93 -5.61
N HIS A 75 -0.18 13.67 -5.54
CA HIS A 75 -0.19 15.05 -5.07
C HIS A 75 -1.05 15.95 -5.96
N ARG A 76 -0.92 15.83 -7.28
CA ARG A 76 -1.69 16.64 -8.23
C ARG A 76 -3.18 16.30 -8.21
N THR A 77 -3.55 15.02 -8.17
CA THR A 77 -4.95 14.59 -8.04
C THR A 77 -5.53 15.07 -6.72
N GLY A 78 -4.79 14.93 -5.61
CA GLY A 78 -5.14 15.49 -4.31
C GLY A 78 -5.36 17.00 -4.35
N HIS A 79 -4.50 17.74 -5.04
CA HIS A 79 -4.60 19.20 -5.17
C HIS A 79 -5.85 19.63 -5.95
N LEU A 80 -6.13 18.97 -7.07
CA LEU A 80 -7.27 19.26 -7.93
C LEU A 80 -8.60 18.84 -7.28
N LEU A 81 -8.65 17.62 -6.75
CA LEU A 81 -9.88 17.05 -6.18
C LEU A 81 -10.11 17.48 -4.73
N GLY A 82 -9.09 17.87 -3.97
CA GLY A 82 -9.22 18.17 -2.55
C GLY A 82 -10.24 19.26 -2.23
N SER A 83 -10.28 20.31 -3.05
CA SER A 83 -11.29 21.37 -2.92
C SER A 83 -12.71 20.85 -3.17
N ARG A 84 -12.90 20.07 -4.24
CA ARG A 84 -14.19 19.45 -4.63
C ARG A 84 -14.63 18.35 -3.67
N LEU A 85 -13.68 17.60 -3.10
CA LEU A 85 -13.95 16.58 -2.10
C LEU A 85 -14.46 17.23 -0.83
N ARG A 86 -13.78 18.27 -0.33
CA ARG A 86 -14.17 18.99 0.89
C ARG A 86 -15.56 19.62 0.81
N THR A 87 -15.91 20.22 -0.34
CA THR A 87 -17.23 20.86 -0.54
C THR A 87 -18.31 19.90 -1.06
N GLY A 88 -17.91 18.76 -1.62
CA GLY A 88 -18.81 17.77 -2.23
C GLY A 88 -19.51 16.84 -1.23
N ARG A 89 -20.41 16.00 -1.76
CA ARG A 89 -21.24 15.06 -0.97
C ARG A 89 -20.41 14.07 -0.13
N LEU A 90 -19.23 13.67 -0.60
CA LEU A 90 -18.32 12.76 0.10
C LEU A 90 -17.55 13.44 1.24
N GLY A 91 -17.00 14.65 1.05
CA GLY A 91 -16.29 15.35 2.13
C GLY A 91 -17.20 15.88 3.21
N ARG A 92 -18.49 16.12 2.92
CA ARG A 92 -19.51 16.37 3.97
C ARG A 92 -19.69 15.20 4.94
N ARG A 93 -19.29 13.98 4.57
CA ARG A 93 -19.29 12.81 5.48
C ARG A 93 -18.02 12.76 6.35
N ILE A 94 -16.98 13.50 5.99
CA ILE A 94 -15.72 13.56 6.74
C ILE A 94 -15.84 14.71 7.76
N PRO A 95 -15.63 14.46 9.06
CA PRO A 95 -15.71 15.51 10.07
C PRO A 95 -14.71 16.65 9.80
N ALA A 96 -15.14 17.90 10.02
CA ALA A 96 -14.26 19.07 9.88
C ALA A 96 -12.99 18.96 10.74
N ALA A 97 -13.10 18.37 11.95
CA ALA A 97 -11.96 18.12 12.82
C ALA A 97 -10.92 17.17 12.20
N ALA A 98 -11.33 16.21 11.36
CA ALA A 98 -10.41 15.32 10.67
C ALA A 98 -9.61 16.07 9.59
N TRP A 99 -10.26 16.97 8.86
CA TRP A 99 -9.59 17.87 7.91
C TRP A 99 -8.59 18.78 8.60
N GLN A 100 -8.97 19.43 9.70
CA GLN A 100 -8.08 20.30 10.47
C GLN A 100 -6.85 19.54 10.99
N ARG A 101 -7.03 18.29 11.46
CA ARG A 101 -5.90 17.45 11.89
C ARG A 101 -4.97 17.09 10.73
N ALA A 102 -5.53 16.73 9.58
CA ALA A 102 -4.73 16.41 8.40
C ALA A 102 -3.93 17.63 7.92
N GLU A 103 -4.55 18.81 7.89
CA GLU A 103 -3.90 20.06 7.51
C GLU A 103 -2.82 20.47 8.52
N ALA A 104 -3.09 20.38 9.82
CA ALA A 104 -2.10 20.64 10.86
C ALA A 104 -0.92 19.66 10.81
N LEU A 105 -1.18 18.38 10.55
CA LEU A 105 -0.14 17.36 10.41
C LEU A 105 0.73 17.62 9.17
N MET A 106 0.11 17.90 8.02
CA MET A 106 0.84 18.19 6.78
C MET A 106 1.61 19.50 6.85
N ALA A 107 1.06 20.52 7.51
CA ALA A 107 1.73 21.79 7.73
C ALA A 107 2.99 21.63 8.60
N ARG A 108 2.91 20.82 9.67
CA ARG A 108 4.02 20.61 10.61
C ARG A 108 5.04 19.58 10.14
N ARG A 109 4.59 18.48 9.54
CA ARG A 109 5.42 17.30 9.26
C ARG A 109 5.33 16.78 7.82
N GLY A 110 4.70 17.49 6.88
CA GLY A 110 4.33 16.95 5.56
C GLY A 110 5.43 16.14 4.85
N GLY A 111 6.66 16.65 4.79
CA GLY A 111 7.80 15.91 4.23
C GLY A 111 8.16 14.63 5.00
N GLN A 112 8.35 14.74 6.32
CA GLN A 112 8.61 13.58 7.19
C GLN A 112 7.46 12.57 7.17
N ALA A 113 6.22 13.03 7.05
CA ALA A 113 5.04 12.18 6.96
C ALA A 113 5.08 11.38 5.66
N VAL A 114 5.47 11.97 4.52
CA VAL A 114 5.69 11.24 3.27
C VAL A 114 6.77 10.18 3.44
N PHE A 115 7.90 10.53 4.04
CA PHE A 115 8.98 9.57 4.30
C PHE A 115 8.53 8.38 5.16
N LEU A 116 7.95 8.66 6.32
CA LEU A 116 7.54 7.61 7.28
C LEU A 116 6.36 6.79 6.75
N SER A 117 5.44 7.43 6.02
CA SER A 117 4.28 6.75 5.45
C SER A 117 4.69 5.65 4.48
N ARG A 118 5.84 5.78 3.82
CA ARG A 118 6.36 4.85 2.81
C ARG A 118 6.40 3.40 3.30
N PHE A 119 6.69 3.22 4.60
CA PHE A 119 6.81 1.92 5.26
C PHE A 119 5.48 1.35 5.75
N VAL A 120 4.37 2.07 5.55
CA VAL A 120 3.03 1.66 5.93
C VAL A 120 2.16 1.57 4.67
N PRO A 121 1.85 0.35 4.16
CA PRO A 121 1.29 0.12 2.82
C PRO A 121 0.05 0.96 2.47
N VAL A 122 -0.87 1.13 3.43
CA VAL A 122 -2.10 1.91 3.21
C VAL A 122 -1.84 3.41 3.29
N VAL A 123 -0.92 3.84 4.16
CA VAL A 123 -0.68 5.27 4.42
C VAL A 123 0.17 5.88 3.32
N ARG A 124 1.12 5.13 2.73
CA ARG A 124 2.01 5.63 1.67
C ARG A 124 1.26 6.13 0.43
N THR A 125 0.16 5.49 0.05
CA THR A 125 -0.63 5.88 -1.14
C THR A 125 -1.52 7.07 -0.84
N LEU A 126 -2.02 7.18 0.40
CA LEU A 126 -2.87 8.27 0.85
C LEU A 126 -2.09 9.57 1.09
N THR A 127 -0.84 9.49 1.54
CA THR A 127 -0.10 10.68 2.01
C THR A 127 0.16 11.71 0.91
N PRO A 128 0.62 11.35 -0.31
CA PRO A 128 0.76 12.30 -1.40
C PRO A 128 -0.57 12.99 -1.76
N HIS A 129 -1.67 12.23 -1.78
CA HIS A 129 -3.01 12.75 -2.02
C HIS A 129 -3.46 13.72 -0.93
N LEU A 130 -3.23 13.40 0.33
CA LEU A 130 -3.54 14.28 1.46
C LEU A 130 -2.67 15.55 1.45
N ALA A 131 -1.39 15.44 1.11
CA ALA A 131 -0.50 16.59 0.95
C ALA A 131 -0.98 17.52 -0.18
N GLY A 132 -1.45 16.95 -1.30
CA GLY A 132 -2.10 17.70 -2.37
C GLY A 132 -3.38 18.39 -1.91
N ALA A 133 -4.28 17.65 -1.25
CA ALA A 133 -5.58 18.14 -0.80
C ALA A 133 -5.48 19.27 0.23
N THR A 134 -4.44 19.26 1.06
CA THR A 134 -4.11 20.33 2.03
C THR A 134 -3.29 21.47 1.40
N ARG A 135 -3.11 21.47 0.07
CA ARG A 135 -2.36 22.48 -0.69
C ARG A 135 -0.90 22.64 -0.26
N LEU A 136 -0.29 21.62 0.33
CA LEU A 136 1.13 21.62 0.63
C LEU A 136 1.94 21.66 -0.68
N PRO A 137 2.93 22.55 -0.86
CA PRO A 137 3.71 22.60 -2.10
C PRO A 137 4.49 21.31 -2.34
N TYR A 138 4.47 20.76 -3.57
CA TYR A 138 5.17 19.51 -3.90
C TYR A 138 6.67 19.55 -3.56
N ARG A 139 7.32 20.71 -3.73
CA ARG A 139 8.72 20.94 -3.35
C ARG A 139 9.06 20.65 -1.89
N ARG A 140 8.08 20.69 -0.97
CA ARG A 140 8.30 20.33 0.45
C ARG A 140 8.30 18.82 0.69
N ILE A 141 7.68 18.04 -0.20
CA ILE A 141 7.57 16.58 -0.05
C ILE A 141 8.49 15.81 -1.01
N ALA A 142 8.83 16.39 -2.16
CA ALA A 142 9.62 15.73 -3.20
C ALA A 142 10.98 15.22 -2.70
N PRO A 143 11.77 15.97 -1.91
CA PRO A 143 13.04 15.46 -1.38
C PRO A 143 12.86 14.23 -0.48
N TYR A 144 11.80 14.21 0.32
CA TYR A 144 11.49 13.09 1.21
C TYR A 144 11.02 11.86 0.44
N SER A 145 10.24 12.04 -0.63
CA SER A 145 9.87 10.96 -1.54
C SER A 145 11.10 10.40 -2.27
N LEU A 146 11.98 11.27 -2.79
CA LEU A 146 13.22 10.88 -3.45
C LEU A 146 14.19 10.12 -2.54
N LEU A 147 14.16 10.36 -1.23
CA LEU A 147 14.94 9.60 -0.25
C LEU A 147 14.24 8.30 0.14
N ALA A 148 12.93 8.34 0.39
CA ALA A 148 12.18 7.17 0.86
C ALA A 148 11.99 6.09 -0.22
N ALA A 149 11.79 6.50 -1.47
CA ALA A 149 11.52 5.62 -2.59
C ALA A 149 12.65 4.60 -2.87
N PRO A 150 13.94 5.00 -3.01
CA PRO A 150 15.02 4.05 -3.23
C PRO A 150 15.33 3.21 -2.00
N LEU A 151 15.16 3.75 -0.78
CA LEU A 151 15.32 2.97 0.46
C LEU A 151 14.29 1.85 0.54
N TRP A 152 13.03 2.16 0.26
CA TRP A 152 11.94 1.19 0.27
C TRP A 152 12.09 0.17 -0.87
N ALA A 153 12.31 0.63 -2.11
CA ALA A 153 12.49 -0.24 -3.26
C ALA A 153 13.73 -1.14 -3.11
N GLY A 154 14.83 -0.57 -2.59
CA GLY A 154 16.04 -1.31 -2.26
C GLY A 154 15.80 -2.36 -1.18
N ALA A 155 15.14 -2.01 -0.07
CA ALA A 155 14.84 -2.97 0.99
C ALA A 155 14.03 -4.17 0.47
N GLU A 156 12.96 -3.94 -0.29
CA GLU A 156 12.14 -5.03 -0.82
C GLU A 156 12.86 -5.82 -1.92
N ALA A 157 13.48 -5.16 -2.91
CA ALA A 157 14.18 -5.85 -3.98
C ALA A 157 15.39 -6.64 -3.46
N THR A 158 16.18 -6.08 -2.53
CA THR A 158 17.30 -6.80 -1.92
C THR A 158 16.82 -7.93 -1.03
N THR A 159 15.71 -7.76 -0.30
CA THR A 159 15.11 -8.87 0.45
C THR A 159 14.71 -10.01 -0.48
N GLY A 160 14.09 -9.71 -1.63
CA GLY A 160 13.79 -10.71 -2.66
C GLY A 160 15.04 -11.37 -3.22
N TYR A 161 16.07 -10.58 -3.52
CA TYR A 161 17.36 -11.03 -4.06
C TYR A 161 18.09 -11.99 -3.10
N VAL A 162 18.12 -11.67 -1.81
CA VAL A 162 18.75 -12.52 -0.78
C VAL A 162 17.86 -13.72 -0.48
N ALA A 163 16.57 -13.51 -0.24
CA ALA A 163 15.62 -14.58 0.08
C ALA A 163 15.50 -15.60 -1.07
N ALA A 164 15.78 -15.22 -2.32
CA ALA A 164 15.84 -16.13 -3.46
C ALA A 164 16.73 -17.36 -3.20
N THR A 165 17.82 -17.18 -2.45
CA THR A 165 18.70 -18.29 -2.06
C THR A 165 18.06 -19.25 -1.06
N SER A 166 17.14 -18.77 -0.21
CA SER A 166 16.32 -19.57 0.70
C SER A 166 14.99 -20.02 0.09
N LEU A 167 14.58 -19.45 -1.05
CA LEU A 167 13.27 -19.68 -1.66
C LEU A 167 13.10 -21.10 -2.21
N GLN A 168 14.17 -21.84 -2.53
CA GLN A 168 14.03 -23.28 -2.84
C GLN A 168 13.42 -24.06 -1.67
N HIS A 169 13.68 -23.65 -0.42
CA HIS A 169 13.02 -24.19 0.76
C HIS A 169 11.61 -23.61 0.96
N VAL A 170 11.40 -22.31 0.72
CA VAL A 170 10.09 -21.66 0.89
C VAL A 170 9.08 -22.06 -0.20
N ILE A 171 9.49 -22.40 -1.42
CA ILE A 171 8.55 -22.89 -2.45
C ILE A 171 8.05 -24.31 -2.09
N THR A 172 8.86 -25.09 -1.36
CA THR A 172 8.49 -26.42 -0.83
C THR A 172 7.56 -26.34 0.39
N TYR A 173 7.73 -25.36 1.27
CA TYR A 173 6.97 -25.23 2.53
C TYR A 173 6.01 -24.01 2.60
N GLY A 174 6.00 -23.15 1.60
CA GLY A 174 5.35 -21.83 1.62
C GLY A 174 3.87 -21.86 1.25
N GLY A 175 3.43 -22.86 0.49
CA GLY A 175 1.99 -23.11 0.26
C GLY A 175 1.21 -23.30 1.57
N PRO A 176 1.67 -24.20 2.47
CA PRO A 176 1.09 -24.37 3.80
C PRO A 176 1.15 -23.12 4.70
N ALA A 177 2.25 -22.35 4.65
CA ALA A 177 2.43 -21.18 5.51
C ALA A 177 1.50 -20.01 5.13
N LEU A 178 1.28 -19.79 3.83
CA LEU A 178 0.30 -18.82 3.31
C LEU A 178 -1.14 -19.23 3.61
N ALA A 179 -1.45 -20.53 3.51
CA ALA A 179 -2.76 -21.07 3.90
C ALA A 179 -3.01 -20.89 5.42
N ALA A 180 -1.99 -21.09 6.25
CA ALA A 180 -2.09 -20.90 7.70
C ALA A 180 -2.33 -19.43 8.09
N THR A 181 -1.65 -18.49 7.44
CA THR A 181 -1.86 -17.05 7.69
C THR A 181 -3.26 -16.61 7.25
N ALA A 182 -3.73 -17.06 6.08
CA ALA A 182 -5.10 -16.80 5.63
C ALA A 182 -6.15 -17.39 6.59
N ALA A 183 -5.91 -18.59 7.14
CA ALA A 183 -6.80 -19.22 8.11
C ALA A 183 -6.87 -18.45 9.43
N VAL A 184 -5.73 -17.97 9.96
CA VAL A 184 -5.67 -17.19 11.21
C VAL A 184 -6.39 -15.85 11.07
N ILE A 185 -6.20 -15.15 9.95
CA ILE A 185 -6.90 -13.89 9.65
C ILE A 185 -8.42 -14.13 9.54
N THR A 186 -8.82 -15.20 8.86
CA THR A 186 -10.24 -15.56 8.72
C THR A 186 -10.86 -15.92 10.07
N ALA A 187 -10.16 -16.68 10.91
CA ALA A 187 -10.62 -17.06 12.25
C ALA A 187 -10.78 -15.86 13.19
N THR A 188 -9.85 -14.90 13.15
CA THR A 188 -9.94 -13.68 13.97
C THR A 188 -11.08 -12.77 13.53
N VAL A 189 -11.33 -12.63 12.22
CA VAL A 189 -12.47 -11.86 11.69
C VAL A 189 -13.81 -12.51 12.04
N LEU A 190 -13.90 -13.85 11.94
CA LEU A 190 -15.11 -14.59 12.32
C LEU A 190 -15.36 -14.55 13.84
N ALA A 191 -14.31 -14.70 14.66
CA ALA A 191 -14.43 -14.55 16.11
C ALA A 191 -14.88 -13.13 16.49
N GLY A 192 -14.27 -12.10 15.90
CA GLY A 192 -14.61 -10.70 16.14
C GLY A 192 -16.04 -10.35 15.72
N SER A 193 -16.52 -10.88 14.59
CA SER A 193 -17.90 -10.66 14.11
C SER A 193 -18.93 -11.41 14.96
N LYS A 194 -18.61 -12.61 15.46
CA LYS A 194 -19.49 -13.40 16.35
C LYS A 194 -19.58 -12.78 17.75
N ILE A 195 -18.47 -12.23 18.28
CA ILE A 195 -18.43 -11.49 19.54
C ILE A 195 -19.25 -10.20 19.43
N ARG A 196 -19.06 -9.41 18.35
CA ARG A 196 -19.85 -8.19 18.11
C ARG A 196 -21.34 -8.46 17.93
N ARG A 197 -21.73 -9.59 17.32
CA ARG A 197 -23.14 -9.98 17.20
C ARG A 197 -23.76 -10.37 18.55
N ARG A 198 -23.03 -11.09 19.41
CA ARG A 198 -23.48 -11.43 20.77
C ARG A 198 -23.62 -10.22 21.69
N SER A 199 -22.78 -9.20 21.51
CA SER A 199 -22.89 -7.95 22.30
C SER A 199 -24.12 -7.12 21.90
N ARG A 200 -24.53 -7.15 20.62
CA ARG A 200 -25.71 -6.39 20.15
C ARG A 200 -27.04 -6.98 20.62
N THR A 201 -27.17 -8.29 20.70
CA THR A 201 -28.39 -8.93 21.24
C THR A 201 -28.54 -8.72 22.75
N ARG A 202 -27.45 -8.69 23.51
CA ARG A 202 -27.47 -8.46 24.97
C ARG A 202 -27.80 -7.03 25.39
N THR A 203 -27.45 -6.04 24.58
CA THR A 203 -27.79 -4.62 24.86
C THR A 203 -29.24 -4.30 24.48
N ALA A 204 -29.79 -4.94 23.44
CA ALA A 204 -31.20 -4.81 23.07
C ALA A 204 -32.14 -5.34 24.18
N ASP A 205 -31.76 -6.43 24.84
CA ASP A 205 -32.53 -7.05 25.92
C ASP A 205 -32.50 -6.26 27.24
N ARG A 206 -31.47 -5.42 27.47
CA ARG A 206 -31.42 -4.53 28.64
C ARG A 206 -32.23 -3.25 28.45
N ALA A 207 -32.32 -2.74 27.22
CA ALA A 207 -33.07 -1.52 26.92
C ALA A 207 -34.60 -1.73 27.04
N SER A 208 -35.10 -2.93 26.74
CA SER A 208 -36.50 -3.32 26.94
C SER A 208 -36.89 -3.39 28.43
N HIS A 209 -35.99 -3.80 29.32
CA HIS A 209 -36.28 -3.87 30.76
C HIS A 209 -36.22 -2.51 31.47
N THR A 210 -35.38 -1.56 31.04
CA THR A 210 -35.33 -0.22 31.65
C THR A 210 -36.52 0.67 31.25
N THR A 211 -37.06 0.50 30.03
CA THR A 211 -38.22 1.27 29.56
C THR A 211 -39.52 0.85 30.26
N ALA A 212 -39.62 -0.42 30.68
CA ALA A 212 -40.76 -0.94 31.43
C ALA A 212 -40.80 -0.45 32.90
N ALA A 213 -39.66 -0.07 33.48
CA ALA A 213 -39.56 0.35 34.89
C ALA A 213 -39.80 1.86 35.12
N LEU A 214 -39.87 2.67 34.07
CA LEU A 214 -40.10 4.13 34.14
C LEU A 214 -41.57 4.53 33.94
N HIS A 215 -42.46 3.56 33.67
CA HIS A 215 -43.88 3.76 33.40
C HIS A 215 -44.81 3.27 34.53
N THR A 216 -44.25 2.98 35.71
CA THR A 216 -44.94 2.66 36.97
C THR A 216 -44.57 3.68 38.02
#